data_AF-A0A2P5ETF0-F1
#
_entry.id   AF-A0A2P5ETF0-F1
#
_cell.length_a   1.000
_cell.length_b   1.000
_cell.length_c   1.000
_cell.angle_alpha   90.00
_cell.angle_beta   90.00
_cell.angle_gamma   90.00
#
_symmetry.space_group_name_H-M   'P 1'
#
loop_
_entity.id
_entity.type
_entity.pdbx_description
1 polymer ?
#
loop_
_entity_poly.entity_id
_entity_poly.type
_entity_poly.pdbx_seq_one_letter_code
_entity_poly.pdbx_strand_id
1 'polypeptide(L)'
;MPSALSHAPTLCFLMGSSLSRSKPRPTLPPPPMAATSARIAVVGDVHNDWYLEEDTKALQLLQPDLVLFTGDFGEENVELVQSVANLEFPKAVILGNHDAWYTQQFSGKKKDGVQRQLER
;
A
#
# COMPACT_ATOMS: atom_id res chain seq x y z
N MET A 1 43.72 15.14 37.89
CA MET A 1 44.42 13.89 38.27
C MET A 1 44.56 13.06 36.99
N PRO A 2 45.79 12.64 36.62
CA PRO A 2 46.17 12.38 35.22
C PRO A 2 46.39 10.89 34.92
N SER A 3 46.76 10.63 33.65
CA SER A 3 47.45 9.43 33.14
C SER A 3 46.58 8.19 32.89
N ALA A 4 46.79 7.42 31.81
CA ALA A 4 48.07 7.13 31.19
C ALA A 4 48.01 6.97 29.66
N LEU A 5 49.03 7.53 29.01
CA LEU A 5 49.64 7.04 27.77
C LEU A 5 50.31 5.69 28.02
N SER A 6 50.15 4.72 27.13
CA SER A 6 51.13 3.63 26.91
C SER A 6 50.85 2.99 25.54
N HIS A 7 51.54 3.45 24.50
CA HIS A 7 52.65 2.74 23.84
C HIS A 7 52.20 1.54 22.98
N ALA A 8 52.41 1.69 21.68
CA ALA A 8 52.34 0.64 20.68
C ALA A 8 53.55 -0.30 20.79
N PRO A 9 53.41 -1.55 20.34
CA PRO A 9 54.52 -2.31 19.78
C PRO A 9 54.36 -2.45 18.26
N THR A 10 55.39 -2.02 17.55
CA THR A 10 55.70 -2.48 16.19
C THR A 10 56.45 -3.80 16.30
N LEU A 11 56.00 -4.85 15.60
CA LEU A 11 56.76 -5.99 15.02
C LEU A 11 55.72 -7.06 14.62
N CYS A 12 55.84 -7.87 13.59
CA CYS A 12 56.86 -8.13 12.59
C CYS A 12 56.13 -8.91 11.48
N PHE A 13 56.42 -8.62 10.21
CA PHE A 13 55.96 -9.47 9.11
C PHE A 13 56.67 -10.82 9.19
N LEU A 14 55.90 -11.91 9.28
CA LEU A 14 56.39 -13.24 8.92
C LEU A 14 55.43 -13.84 7.90
N MET A 15 55.93 -14.01 6.68
CA MET A 15 55.30 -14.79 5.63
C MET A 15 55.26 -16.27 6.03
N GLY A 16 54.15 -16.92 5.70
CA GLY A 16 54.13 -18.31 5.23
C GLY A 16 53.59 -19.34 6.21
N SER A 17 52.41 -19.88 5.90
CA SER A 17 52.34 -21.25 5.34
C SER A 17 50.89 -21.69 5.08
N SER A 18 50.71 -22.29 3.89
CA SER A 18 49.59 -23.12 3.44
C SER A 18 48.19 -22.49 3.35
N LEU A 19 47.87 -21.96 2.17
CA LEU A 19 46.49 -21.85 1.70
C LEU A 19 45.90 -23.26 1.56
N SER A 20 45.16 -23.70 2.58
CA SER A 20 44.22 -24.81 2.43
C SER A 20 43.20 -24.41 1.36
N ARG A 21 43.26 -25.08 0.21
CA ARG A 21 42.30 -24.93 -0.88
C ARG A 21 40.96 -25.47 -0.39
N SER A 22 40.09 -24.59 0.10
CA SER A 22 38.71 -24.93 0.38
C SER A 22 38.05 -25.40 -0.92
N LYS A 23 37.43 -26.59 -0.87
CA LYS A 23 36.63 -27.10 -2.00
C LYS A 23 35.49 -26.09 -2.25
N PRO A 24 35.17 -25.76 -3.51
CA PRO A 24 34.02 -24.91 -3.78
C PRO A 24 32.77 -25.57 -3.23
N ARG A 25 32.07 -24.88 -2.33
CA ARG A 25 30.75 -25.25 -1.85
C ARG A 25 29.85 -25.38 -3.09
N PRO A 26 29.10 -26.49 -3.28
CA PRO A 26 28.11 -26.58 -4.34
C PRO A 26 27.12 -25.42 -4.17
N THR A 27 27.07 -24.52 -5.14
CA THR A 27 26.06 -23.46 -5.20
C THR A 27 24.73 -24.14 -5.47
N LEU A 28 23.90 -24.28 -4.44
CA LEU A 28 22.51 -24.66 -4.63
C LEU A 28 21.84 -23.59 -5.49
N PRO A 29 20.99 -23.96 -6.46
CA PRO A 29 20.20 -22.98 -7.17
C PRO A 29 19.34 -22.19 -6.17
N PRO A 30 19.14 -20.88 -6.38
CA PRO A 30 18.19 -20.13 -5.57
C PRO A 30 16.83 -20.84 -5.63
N PRO A 31 16.09 -20.91 -4.52
CA PRO A 31 14.75 -21.50 -4.53
C PRO A 31 13.91 -20.77 -5.59
N PRO A 32 12.98 -21.47 -6.26
CA PRO A 32 12.08 -20.81 -7.19
C PRO A 32 11.39 -19.67 -6.44
N MET A 33 11.58 -18.43 -6.91
CA MET A 33 10.79 -17.32 -6.41
C MET A 33 9.35 -17.61 -6.80
N ALA A 34 8.54 -18.03 -5.83
CA ALA A 34 7.10 -18.17 -6.05
C ALA A 34 6.59 -16.82 -6.57
N ALA A 35 5.98 -16.83 -7.75
CA ALA A 35 5.36 -15.63 -8.28
C ALA A 35 4.25 -15.21 -7.31
N THR A 36 4.48 -14.14 -6.55
CA THR A 36 3.48 -13.58 -5.65
C THR A 36 2.42 -12.88 -6.51
N SER A 37 1.24 -13.47 -6.64
CA SER A 37 0.07 -12.81 -7.21
C SER A 37 -0.68 -12.08 -6.10
N ALA A 38 -1.25 -10.92 -6.42
CA ALA A 38 -2.19 -10.23 -5.56
C ALA A 38 -3.60 -10.31 -6.16
N ARG A 39 -4.61 -10.46 -5.31
CA ARG A 39 -6.02 -10.41 -5.66
C ARG A 39 -6.63 -9.11 -5.14
N ILE A 40 -7.15 -8.30 -6.06
CA ILE A 40 -7.77 -7.02 -5.73
C ILE A 40 -9.27 -7.13 -6.03
N ALA A 41 -10.10 -6.87 -5.02
CA ALA A 41 -11.52 -6.63 -5.23
C ALA A 41 -11.75 -5.16 -5.56
N VAL A 42 -12.51 -4.87 -6.62
CA VAL A 42 -12.82 -3.50 -7.03
C VAL A 42 -14.30 -3.24 -6.78
N VAL A 43 -14.60 -2.18 -6.02
CA VAL A 43 -15.96 -1.74 -5.69
C VAL A 43 -16.10 -0.31 -6.22
N GLY A 44 -17.14 -0.04 -6.99
CA GLY A 44 -17.30 1.27 -7.65
C GLY A 44 -18.74 1.70 -7.74
N ASP A 45 -18.93 2.98 -8.07
CA ASP A 45 -20.22 3.65 -8.24
C ASP A 45 -21.20 3.28 -7.11
N VAL A 46 -20.73 3.46 -5.88
CA VAL A 46 -21.38 2.90 -4.69
C VAL A 46 -22.78 3.48 -4.47
N HIS A 47 -22.98 4.77 -4.67
CA HIS A 47 -24.26 5.47 -4.67
C HIS A 47 -25.22 5.10 -3.51
N ASN A 48 -24.71 5.07 -2.28
CA ASN A 48 -25.42 4.64 -1.07
C ASN A 48 -25.69 3.13 -0.93
N ASP A 49 -25.34 2.32 -1.93
CA ASP A 49 -25.51 0.87 -1.93
C ASP A 49 -24.26 0.18 -1.34
N TRP A 50 -23.95 0.50 -0.09
CA TRP A 50 -22.93 -0.18 0.69
C TRP A 50 -23.45 -0.53 2.08
N TYR A 51 -23.43 -1.82 2.38
CA TYR A 51 -23.89 -2.41 3.63
C TYR A 51 -22.75 -3.21 4.24
N LEU A 52 -22.12 -2.62 5.26
CA LEU A 52 -20.88 -3.15 5.83
C LEU A 52 -20.95 -4.64 6.18
N GLU A 53 -22.06 -5.14 6.73
CA GLU A 53 -22.18 -6.54 7.12
C GLU A 53 -22.30 -7.48 5.91
N GLU A 54 -23.20 -7.17 4.98
CA GLU A 54 -23.50 -7.95 3.78
C GLU A 54 -22.32 -7.96 2.81
N ASP A 55 -21.74 -6.80 2.52
CA ASP A 55 -20.63 -6.67 1.59
C ASP A 55 -19.34 -7.29 2.16
N THR A 56 -19.15 -7.26 3.49
CA THR A 56 -18.07 -8.00 4.13
C THR A 56 -18.18 -9.50 3.88
N LYS A 57 -19.39 -10.08 3.87
CA LYS A 57 -19.58 -11.51 3.56
C LYS A 57 -19.16 -11.81 2.12
N ALA A 58 -19.50 -10.94 1.16
CA ALA A 58 -19.05 -11.09 -0.22
C ALA A 58 -17.51 -11.03 -0.33
N LEU A 59 -16.88 -10.07 0.36
CA LEU A 59 -15.42 -9.93 0.38
C LEU A 59 -14.72 -11.13 1.04
N GLN A 60 -15.29 -11.69 2.11
CA GLN A 60 -14.79 -12.91 2.74
C GLN A 60 -14.81 -14.12 1.78
N LEU A 61 -15.83 -14.21 0.91
CA LEU A 61 -15.90 -15.25 -0.13
C LEU A 61 -14.87 -15.03 -1.24
N LEU A 62 -14.64 -13.78 -1.64
CA LEU A 62 -13.66 -13.43 -2.69
C LEU A 62 -12.21 -13.59 -2.23
N GLN A 63 -11.96 -13.47 -0.92
CA GLN A 63 -10.63 -13.51 -0.29
C GLN A 63 -9.61 -12.58 -0.99
N PRO A 64 -9.89 -11.27 -1.12
CA PRO A 64 -8.95 -10.32 -1.69
C PRO A 64 -7.83 -9.98 -0.70
N ASP A 65 -6.66 -9.63 -1.25
CA ASP A 65 -5.56 -9.03 -0.48
C ASP A 65 -5.79 -7.53 -0.23
N LEU A 66 -6.56 -6.89 -1.11
CA LEU A 66 -6.87 -5.46 -1.07
C LEU A 66 -8.26 -5.21 -1.68
N VAL A 67 -9.01 -4.28 -1.09
CA VAL A 67 -10.22 -3.70 -1.69
C VAL A 67 -9.92 -2.31 -2.23
N LEU A 68 -10.20 -2.07 -3.51
CA LEU A 68 -10.08 -0.77 -4.15
C LEU A 68 -11.49 -0.19 -4.37
N PHE A 69 -11.79 0.91 -3.70
CA PHE A 69 -13.01 1.69 -3.94
C PHE A 69 -12.75 2.77 -4.99
N THR A 70 -13.60 2.86 -6.00
CA THR A 70 -13.46 3.86 -7.08
C THR A 70 -14.27 5.14 -6.88
N GLY A 71 -15.00 5.24 -5.76
CA GLY A 71 -15.69 6.46 -5.34
C GLY A 71 -17.20 6.44 -5.61
N ASP A 72 -17.76 7.65 -5.67
CA ASP A 72 -19.18 7.93 -5.82
C ASP A 72 -20.01 7.28 -4.70
N PHE A 73 -19.61 7.51 -3.45
CA PHE A 73 -20.19 6.94 -2.24
C PHE A 73 -21.64 7.38 -1.96
N GLY A 74 -22.03 8.56 -2.43
CA GLY A 74 -23.39 9.07 -2.30
C GLY A 74 -23.45 10.52 -1.80
N GLU A 75 -23.01 11.47 -2.63
CA GLU A 75 -23.15 12.91 -2.38
C GLU A 75 -22.70 13.35 -0.98
N GLU A 76 -21.46 13.03 -0.59
CA GLU A 76 -20.90 13.36 0.73
C GLU A 76 -21.57 12.63 1.93
N ASN A 77 -22.10 11.42 1.72
CA ASN A 77 -22.59 10.56 2.80
C ASN A 77 -21.47 10.11 3.76
N VAL A 78 -21.28 10.88 4.84
CA VAL A 78 -20.23 10.65 5.85
C VAL A 78 -20.43 9.31 6.58
N GLU A 79 -21.65 8.91 6.88
CA GLU A 79 -21.93 7.65 7.59
C GLU A 79 -21.51 6.44 6.76
N LEU A 80 -21.77 6.47 5.45
CA LEU A 80 -21.34 5.44 4.53
C LEU A 80 -19.81 5.39 4.44
N VAL A 81 -19.15 6.52 4.24
CA VAL A 81 -17.67 6.57 4.16
C VAL A 81 -17.03 6.09 5.47
N GLN A 82 -17.64 6.41 6.62
CA GLN A 82 -17.22 5.88 7.93
C GLN A 82 -17.37 4.35 7.99
N SER A 83 -18.44 3.79 7.43
CA SER A 83 -18.62 2.34 7.36
C SER A 83 -17.57 1.66 6.45
N VAL A 84 -17.19 2.27 5.33
CA VAL A 84 -16.08 1.83 4.48
C VAL A 84 -14.76 1.88 5.24
N ALA A 85 -14.52 2.92 6.04
CA ALA A 85 -13.33 3.03 6.87
C ALA A 85 -13.24 1.88 7.90
N ASN A 86 -14.39 1.49 8.47
CA ASN A 86 -14.52 0.41 9.46
C ASN A 86 -14.35 -1.01 8.87
N LEU A 87 -14.35 -1.19 7.55
CA LEU A 87 -14.10 -2.49 6.92
C LEU A 87 -12.71 -3.01 7.32
N GLU A 88 -12.59 -4.27 7.76
CA GLU A 88 -11.30 -4.76 8.29
C GLU A 88 -10.27 -5.09 7.20
N PHE A 89 -10.70 -5.24 5.95
CA PHE A 89 -9.80 -5.50 4.83
C PHE A 89 -8.84 -4.33 4.57
N PRO A 90 -7.59 -4.61 4.13
CA PRO A 90 -6.76 -3.59 3.51
C PRO A 90 -7.53 -2.92 2.38
N LYS A 91 -7.53 -1.59 2.38
CA LYS A 91 -8.35 -0.82 1.44
C LYS A 91 -7.64 0.42 0.92
N ALA A 92 -7.97 0.79 -0.30
CA ALA A 92 -7.62 2.06 -0.92
C ALA A 92 -8.89 2.69 -1.52
N VAL A 93 -8.93 4.02 -1.54
CA VAL A 93 -10.08 4.78 -2.01
C VAL A 93 -9.62 5.84 -3.02
N ILE A 94 -10.33 5.90 -4.15
CA ILE A 94 -10.30 7.01 -5.10
C ILE A 94 -11.63 7.76 -4.93
N LEU A 95 -11.59 9.09 -4.92
CA LEU A 95 -12.80 9.91 -4.82
C LEU A 95 -13.37 10.18 -6.21
N GLY A 96 -14.67 9.91 -6.35
CA GLY A 96 -15.46 10.21 -7.55
C GLY A 96 -16.00 11.64 -7.55
N ASN A 97 -16.70 12.02 -8.61
CA ASN A 97 -17.26 13.37 -8.72
C ASN A 97 -18.43 13.62 -7.76
N HIS A 98 -19.18 12.59 -7.38
CA HIS A 98 -20.25 12.70 -6.39
C HIS A 98 -19.72 12.83 -4.95
N ASP A 99 -18.44 12.53 -4.71
CA ASP A 99 -17.85 12.62 -3.36
C ASP A 99 -17.48 14.04 -2.93
N ALA A 100 -17.62 15.02 -3.83
CA ALA A 100 -17.41 16.44 -3.58
C ALA A 100 -18.60 17.29 -4.06
N TRP A 101 -19.81 16.71 -4.00
CA TRP A 101 -21.02 17.25 -4.64
C TRP A 101 -21.43 18.64 -4.11
N TYR A 102 -21.34 18.87 -2.80
CA TYR A 102 -21.74 20.13 -2.16
C TYR A 102 -20.56 21.06 -1.86
N THR A 103 -19.35 20.49 -1.74
CA THR A 103 -18.10 21.21 -1.50
C THR A 103 -17.78 22.20 -2.64
N GLN A 104 -18.30 21.96 -3.84
CA GLN A 104 -18.21 22.90 -4.94
C GLN A 104 -19.26 24.02 -4.79
N GLN A 105 -18.84 25.17 -4.24
CA GLN A 105 -19.62 26.39 -4.41
C GLN A 105 -19.64 26.78 -5.91
N PHE A 106 -20.70 26.41 -6.63
CA PHE A 106 -21.00 26.81 -8.02
C PHE A 106 -21.23 28.34 -8.20
N SER A 107 -20.88 29.17 -7.21
CA SER A 107 -21.09 30.63 -7.23
C SER A 107 -20.04 31.39 -8.04
N GLY A 108 -18.99 30.70 -8.53
CA GLY A 108 -17.98 31.27 -9.40
C GLY A 108 -18.41 31.32 -10.87
N LYS A 109 -18.07 32.40 -11.58
CA LYS A 109 -18.29 32.57 -13.04
C LYS A 109 -17.53 31.55 -13.93
N LYS A 110 -16.82 30.59 -13.33
CA LYS A 110 -15.90 29.69 -14.00
C LYS A 110 -16.39 28.26 -13.79
N LYS A 111 -16.67 27.56 -14.89
CA LYS A 111 -17.12 26.16 -14.86
C LYS A 111 -16.08 25.32 -14.14
N ASP A 112 -16.53 24.56 -13.15
CA ASP A 112 -15.66 23.64 -12.43
C ASP A 112 -15.43 22.33 -13.21
N GLY A 113 -14.62 21.44 -12.62
CA GLY A 113 -14.26 20.16 -13.23
C GLY A 113 -15.44 19.23 -13.47
N VAL A 114 -16.45 19.25 -12.60
CA VAL A 114 -17.67 18.43 -12.70
C VAL A 114 -18.57 18.98 -13.79
N GLN A 115 -18.78 20.29 -13.82
CA GLN A 115 -19.57 20.95 -14.86
C GLN A 115 -18.99 20.70 -16.26
N ARG A 116 -17.66 20.64 -16.39
CA ARG A 116 -17.00 20.32 -17.67
C ARG A 116 -17.18 18.87 -18.12
N GLN A 117 -17.47 17.94 -17.22
CA GLN A 117 -17.75 16.53 -17.56
C GLN A 117 -19.18 16.31 -18.04
N LEU A 118 -20.13 17.12 -17.57
CA LEU A 118 -21.56 16.97 -17.86
C LEU A 118 -21.97 17.57 -19.23
N GLU A 119 -21.22 18.52 -19.77
CA GLU A 119 -21.54 19.25 -21.02
C GLU A 119 -21.12 18.49 -22.30
N ARG A 120 -21.48 17.21 -22.42
CA ARG A 120 -21.21 16.40 -23.63
C ARG A 120 -21.65 17.07 -24.94
#